data_AF-A0A6N4ADB9-F1
#
_entry.id   AF-A0A6N4ADB9-F1
#
_cell.length_a   1.000
_cell.length_b   1.000
_cell.length_c   1.000
_cell.angle_alpha   90.00
_cell.angle_beta   90.00
_cell.angle_gamma   90.00
#
_symmetry.space_group_name_H-M   'P 1'
#
loop_
_entity.id
_entity.type
_entity.pdbx_description
1 polymer ?
#
loop_
_entity_poly.entity_id
_entity_poly.type
_entity_poly.pdbx_seq_one_letter_code
_entity_poly.pdbx_strand_id
1 'polypeptide(L)'
;MENKFGIFPILFLMLSIPVFSQQRGFSLPDSLEDKSYDYLNNRIDLYEEDTIKALFYLDSYLSKAKKENNLNEIVNAYSNTIFFVSDSLKPIYADSIVASAKMTNNAPVIGSAYISKGNFYYSIKDYVQALNFYLKASDYISTSDDDYLKYELKYHIAGIKIHLGFNDEALALLKECVDFFKKSNEYDYQRGYLNSLHSLGLVYNRLGKYDLSTETNEFALKEAKRLNVELTQNYIIHSEGINQYFKKNYPKAIHDIQQVLPAIIKNNDFANEAVGYFYIGKCYWDQGQQQKALPYFKKVDRAFAEKNYIRPDLRENYELLVGYYKEKGDVKNQLYYINRLMKADSVLNANFKYMSGKIHKEYDTKALRQAKQEIEKQLAGKEKTTLLLYFSLAVFFFLTLYFFYRYYSNQKLYRQKFEELMGAEKEESQAIAVEKEEAEKKGLDINPDVVAGIVKELEKFESRKKFLEKDLTLVNLASTFNTNANYLSKVINHYRNKNYNTYLNDLRIDYIVELLKSQSRYRNYTIKALADEAGFSTPQHFSKAFFASTGIYPSYFLNELNKDLNN
;
A
#
# COMPACT_ATOMS: atom_id res chain seq x y z
N MET A 1 29.74 66.89 -22.53
CA MET A 1 29.60 66.15 -23.80
C MET A 1 30.08 64.73 -23.54
N GLU A 2 29.12 63.80 -23.65
CA GLU A 2 29.26 62.36 -23.89
C GLU A 2 30.54 61.65 -23.42
N ASN A 3 30.41 60.77 -22.43
CA ASN A 3 30.76 59.38 -22.70
C ASN A 3 29.98 58.39 -21.83
N LYS A 4 29.49 57.36 -22.51
CA LYS A 4 28.44 56.43 -22.11
C LYS A 4 28.90 55.47 -21.02
N PHE A 5 28.04 55.28 -20.03
CA PHE A 5 28.04 54.11 -19.14
C PHE A 5 27.88 52.83 -19.98
N GLY A 6 28.94 52.02 -20.04
CA GLY A 6 28.89 50.63 -20.48
C GLY A 6 29.04 49.72 -19.26
N ILE A 7 27.92 49.39 -18.62
CA ILE A 7 27.85 48.31 -17.63
C ILE A 7 27.82 47.00 -18.41
N PHE A 8 28.93 46.25 -18.39
CA PHE A 8 28.96 44.85 -18.81
C PHE A 8 28.50 44.00 -17.62
N PRO A 9 27.36 43.28 -17.68
CA PRO A 9 27.17 42.14 -16.80
C PRO A 9 27.97 40.98 -17.43
N ILE A 10 29.09 40.61 -16.82
CA ILE A 10 29.69 39.30 -17.06
C ILE A 10 28.71 38.29 -16.45
N LEU A 11 27.82 37.79 -17.29
CA LEU A 11 26.94 36.67 -17.00
C LEU A 11 27.84 35.43 -16.91
N PHE A 12 28.35 35.14 -15.71
CA PHE A 12 29.02 33.88 -15.40
C PHE A 12 27.95 32.78 -15.34
N LEU A 13 27.49 32.34 -16.52
CA LEU A 13 26.78 31.07 -16.67
C LEU A 13 27.78 29.95 -16.36
N MET A 14 27.96 29.65 -15.08
CA MET A 14 28.41 28.32 -14.67
C MET A 14 27.28 27.34 -14.99
N LEU A 15 27.14 27.00 -16.28
CA LEU A 15 26.62 25.70 -16.65
C LEU A 15 27.63 24.69 -16.09
N SER A 16 27.33 24.15 -14.92
CA SER A 16 27.93 22.93 -14.42
C SER A 16 27.57 21.82 -15.40
N ILE A 17 28.27 21.74 -16.52
CA ILE A 17 28.25 20.58 -17.39
C ILE A 17 28.82 19.46 -16.52
N PRO A 18 28.06 18.38 -16.23
CA PRO A 18 28.65 17.22 -15.59
C PRO A 18 29.80 16.77 -16.50
N VAL A 19 31.03 16.86 -15.98
CA VAL A 19 32.20 16.34 -16.66
C VAL A 19 32.04 14.83 -16.66
N PHE A 20 31.41 14.29 -17.70
CA PHE A 20 31.53 12.87 -18.01
C PHE A 20 33.03 12.58 -18.07
N SER A 21 33.48 11.54 -17.37
CA SER A 21 34.82 10.99 -17.57
C SER A 21 35.02 10.83 -19.09
N GLN A 22 35.81 11.71 -19.70
CA GLN A 22 36.12 11.62 -21.12
C GLN A 22 36.97 10.37 -21.28
N GLN A 23 36.38 9.31 -21.85
CA GLN A 23 37.14 8.17 -22.35
C GLN A 23 38.15 8.70 -23.37
N ARG A 24 39.43 8.39 -23.16
CA ARG A 24 40.44 8.44 -24.21
C ARG A 24 39.95 7.60 -25.38
N GLY A 25 39.42 8.21 -26.44
CA GLY A 25 39.12 7.61 -27.76
C GLY A 25 38.87 6.10 -27.82
N PHE A 26 38.06 5.52 -26.94
CA PHE A 26 37.85 4.07 -26.89
C PHE A 26 36.74 3.70 -27.88
N SER A 27 37.08 2.91 -28.89
CA SER A 27 36.12 2.32 -29.82
C SER A 27 35.84 0.87 -29.43
N LEU A 28 34.56 0.50 -29.36
CA LEU A 28 34.14 -0.88 -29.08
C LEU A 28 34.74 -1.82 -30.15
N PRO A 29 35.54 -2.83 -29.78
CA PRO A 29 36.09 -3.77 -30.75
C PRO A 29 34.99 -4.60 -31.42
N ASP A 30 35.07 -4.80 -32.73
CA ASP A 30 34.09 -5.58 -33.51
C ASP A 30 33.84 -6.98 -32.92
N SER A 31 34.88 -7.62 -32.37
CA SER A 31 34.80 -8.95 -31.74
C SER A 31 33.93 -9.01 -30.48
N LEU A 32 33.62 -7.85 -29.89
CA LEU A 32 32.80 -7.70 -28.69
C LEU A 32 31.43 -7.09 -28.96
N GLU A 33 31.15 -6.64 -30.18
CA GLU A 33 29.93 -5.91 -30.51
C GLU A 33 28.66 -6.75 -30.30
N ASP A 34 28.71 -8.01 -30.71
CA ASP A 34 27.59 -8.97 -30.62
C ASP A 34 27.52 -9.69 -29.26
N LYS A 35 28.41 -9.38 -28.30
CA LYS A 35 28.42 -10.04 -26.99
C LYS A 35 27.36 -9.44 -26.06
N SER A 36 26.73 -10.29 -25.24
CA SER A 36 25.75 -9.86 -24.24
C SER A 36 26.40 -9.16 -23.06
N TYR A 37 25.61 -8.40 -22.29
CA TYR A 37 26.06 -7.83 -21.01
C TYR A 37 26.52 -8.92 -20.05
N ASP A 38 25.84 -10.06 -20.00
CA ASP A 38 26.25 -11.21 -19.17
C ASP A 38 27.63 -11.74 -19.58
N TYR A 39 27.91 -11.82 -20.88
CA TYR A 39 29.25 -12.20 -21.33
C TYR A 39 30.30 -11.20 -20.84
N LEU A 40 30.04 -9.90 -20.96
CA LEU A 40 30.98 -8.87 -20.53
C LEU A 40 31.18 -8.90 -19.00
N ASN A 41 30.11 -9.05 -18.21
CA ASN A 41 30.18 -9.20 -16.76
C ASN A 41 30.99 -10.43 -16.35
N ASN A 42 30.72 -11.59 -16.95
CA ASN A 42 31.50 -12.81 -16.69
C ASN A 42 33.01 -12.62 -16.97
N ARG A 43 33.38 -11.79 -17.96
CA ARG A 43 34.79 -11.48 -18.25
C ARG A 43 35.37 -10.49 -17.25
N ILE A 44 34.58 -9.52 -16.78
CA ILE A 44 34.99 -8.59 -15.73
C ILE A 44 35.32 -9.38 -14.45
N ASP A 45 34.41 -10.27 -14.04
CA ASP A 45 34.58 -11.12 -12.85
C ASP A 45 35.80 -12.05 -13.00
N LEU A 46 35.99 -12.65 -14.18
CA LEU A 46 37.15 -13.50 -14.47
C LEU A 46 38.48 -12.76 -14.34
N TYR A 47 38.50 -11.46 -14.62
CA TYR A 47 39.71 -10.63 -14.62
C TYR A 47 39.73 -9.64 -13.44
N GLU A 48 39.03 -9.92 -12.34
CA GLU A 48 38.94 -9.00 -11.19
C GLU A 48 40.33 -8.56 -10.68
N GLU A 49 41.32 -9.47 -10.68
CA GLU A 49 42.70 -9.17 -10.28
C GLU A 49 43.54 -8.48 -11.37
N ASP A 50 43.16 -8.61 -12.65
CA ASP A 50 43.82 -7.96 -13.79
C ASP A 50 43.06 -6.69 -14.17
N THR A 51 43.31 -5.63 -13.39
CA THR A 51 42.59 -4.35 -13.50
C THR A 51 42.58 -3.79 -14.92
N ILE A 52 43.66 -3.99 -15.70
CA ILE A 52 43.73 -3.49 -17.08
C ILE A 52 42.72 -4.24 -17.97
N LYS A 53 42.65 -5.56 -17.86
CA LYS A 53 41.66 -6.35 -18.61
C LYS A 53 40.24 -6.10 -18.12
N ALA A 54 40.01 -6.03 -16.82
CA ALA A 54 38.70 -5.70 -16.27
C ALA A 54 38.19 -4.35 -16.80
N LEU A 55 39.04 -3.31 -16.77
CA LEU A 55 38.71 -2.00 -17.32
C LEU A 55 38.43 -2.04 -18.83
N PHE A 56 39.15 -2.85 -19.60
CA PHE A 56 38.88 -3.03 -21.03
C PHE A 56 37.48 -3.62 -21.31
N TYR A 57 37.06 -4.64 -20.54
CA TYR A 57 35.70 -5.19 -20.67
C TYR A 57 34.63 -4.23 -20.14
N LEU A 58 34.92 -3.45 -19.09
CA LEU A 58 34.04 -2.39 -18.60
C LEU A 58 33.87 -1.24 -19.60
N ASP A 59 34.96 -0.83 -20.26
CA ASP A 59 34.92 0.17 -21.33
C ASP A 59 34.08 -0.34 -22.51
N SER A 60 34.20 -1.63 -22.84
CA SER A 60 33.37 -2.30 -23.85
C SER A 60 31.89 -2.33 -23.44
N TYR A 61 31.61 -2.67 -22.18
CA TYR A 61 30.27 -2.64 -21.60
C TYR A 61 29.65 -1.25 -21.69
N LEU A 62 30.37 -0.23 -21.23
CA LEU A 62 29.91 1.15 -21.25
C LEU A 62 29.66 1.64 -22.67
N SER A 63 30.54 1.32 -23.62
CA SER A 63 30.36 1.70 -25.02
C SER A 63 29.14 1.03 -25.65
N LYS A 64 28.90 -0.26 -25.35
CA LYS A 64 27.67 -0.96 -25.78
C LYS A 64 26.43 -0.30 -25.18
N ALA A 65 26.42 -0.06 -23.87
CA ALA A 65 25.30 0.59 -23.19
C ALA A 65 24.98 1.99 -23.74
N LYS A 66 26.01 2.78 -24.07
CA LYS A 66 25.86 4.08 -24.75
C LYS A 66 25.30 3.94 -26.16
N LYS A 67 25.82 2.99 -26.96
CA LYS A 67 25.34 2.73 -28.34
C LYS A 67 23.86 2.34 -28.35
N GLU A 68 23.43 1.54 -27.38
CA GLU A 68 22.04 1.10 -27.21
C GLU A 68 21.16 2.14 -26.50
N ASN A 69 21.72 3.27 -26.03
CA ASN A 69 21.06 4.25 -25.18
C ASN A 69 20.40 3.65 -23.91
N ASN A 70 20.98 2.56 -23.38
CA ASN A 70 20.47 1.90 -22.19
C ASN A 70 21.01 2.57 -20.92
N LEU A 71 20.25 3.52 -20.38
CA LEU A 71 20.67 4.33 -19.23
C LEU A 71 20.94 3.50 -17.97
N ASN A 72 20.17 2.44 -17.71
CA ASN A 72 20.40 1.56 -16.56
C ASN A 72 21.76 0.86 -16.69
N GLU A 73 22.09 0.38 -17.89
CA GLU A 73 23.38 -0.26 -18.13
C GLU A 73 24.55 0.72 -18.12
N ILE A 74 24.33 1.99 -18.49
CA ILE A 74 25.33 3.04 -18.31
C ILE A 74 25.59 3.28 -16.81
N VAL A 75 24.55 3.30 -15.98
CA VAL A 75 24.70 3.42 -14.52
C VAL A 75 25.47 2.22 -13.97
N ASN A 76 25.09 1.00 -14.34
CA ASN A 76 25.76 -0.24 -13.91
C ASN A 76 27.24 -0.24 -14.30
N ALA A 77 27.54 0.15 -15.55
CA ALA A 77 28.91 0.23 -16.04
C ALA A 77 29.75 1.18 -15.16
N TYR A 78 29.29 2.41 -14.92
CA TYR A 78 30.02 3.34 -14.07
C TYR A 78 30.12 2.87 -12.60
N SER A 79 29.07 2.23 -12.08
CA SER A 79 29.04 1.64 -10.75
C SER A 79 30.05 0.51 -10.59
N ASN A 80 30.29 -0.28 -11.64
CA ASN A 80 31.31 -1.32 -11.62
C ASN A 80 32.71 -0.73 -11.83
N THR A 81 32.87 0.24 -12.74
CA THR A 81 34.18 0.86 -13.02
C THR A 81 34.82 1.51 -11.80
N ILE A 82 34.04 2.06 -10.86
CA ILE A 82 34.58 2.72 -9.67
C ILE A 82 35.46 1.81 -8.80
N PHE A 83 35.25 0.49 -8.85
CA PHE A 83 36.03 -0.49 -8.10
C PHE A 83 37.41 -0.77 -8.71
N PHE A 84 37.60 -0.48 -10.01
CA PHE A 84 38.82 -0.79 -10.76
C PHE A 84 39.69 0.44 -11.06
N VAL A 85 39.19 1.65 -10.80
CA VAL A 85 39.95 2.88 -11.06
C VAL A 85 40.77 3.33 -9.84
N SER A 86 41.82 4.11 -10.09
CA SER A 86 42.62 4.73 -9.04
C SER A 86 41.78 5.64 -8.14
N ASP A 87 42.18 5.79 -6.87
CA ASP A 87 41.47 6.62 -5.90
C ASP A 87 41.26 8.08 -6.37
N SER A 88 42.19 8.61 -7.18
CA SER A 88 42.08 9.93 -7.80
C SER A 88 40.94 10.07 -8.80
N LEU A 89 40.52 8.97 -9.43
CA LEU A 89 39.45 8.95 -10.44
C LEU A 89 38.08 8.59 -9.84
N LYS A 90 38.05 7.90 -8.69
CA LYS A 90 36.79 7.50 -8.02
C LYS A 90 35.79 8.64 -7.83
N PRO A 91 36.17 9.89 -7.45
CA PRO A 91 35.21 10.99 -7.38
C PRO A 91 34.50 11.30 -8.72
N ILE A 92 35.25 11.24 -9.83
CA ILE A 92 34.75 11.54 -11.18
C ILE A 92 33.76 10.45 -11.62
N TYR A 93 34.07 9.18 -11.32
CA TYR A 93 33.15 8.07 -11.57
C TYR A 93 31.92 8.15 -10.67
N ALA A 94 32.06 8.49 -9.39
CA ALA A 94 30.92 8.71 -8.50
C ALA A 94 29.99 9.83 -8.99
N ASP A 95 30.54 10.90 -9.56
CA ASP A 95 29.77 11.95 -10.23
C ASP A 95 29.07 11.44 -11.50
N SER A 96 29.75 10.61 -12.30
CA SER A 96 29.21 10.01 -13.52
C SER A 96 28.03 9.07 -13.20
N ILE A 97 28.13 8.23 -12.15
CA ILE A 97 27.05 7.35 -11.67
C ILE A 97 25.81 8.18 -11.33
N VAL A 98 25.96 9.26 -10.56
CA VAL A 98 24.82 10.11 -10.17
C VAL A 98 24.24 10.85 -11.38
N ALA A 99 25.09 11.34 -12.29
CA ALA A 99 24.65 12.06 -13.48
C ALA A 99 23.85 11.15 -14.42
N SER A 100 24.33 9.96 -14.72
CA SER A 100 23.61 9.00 -15.56
C SER A 100 22.33 8.49 -14.87
N ALA A 101 22.38 8.24 -13.55
CA ALA A 101 21.20 7.81 -12.81
C ALA A 101 20.07 8.85 -12.85
N LYS A 102 20.39 10.15 -12.76
CA LYS A 102 19.39 11.21 -12.90
C LYS A 102 18.69 11.21 -14.25
N MET A 103 19.38 10.81 -15.32
CA MET A 103 18.80 10.73 -16.66
C MET A 103 17.73 9.65 -16.77
N THR A 104 17.77 8.62 -15.91
CA THR A 104 16.76 7.54 -15.90
C THR A 104 15.39 8.01 -15.41
N ASN A 105 15.33 9.12 -14.65
CA ASN A 105 14.16 9.55 -13.87
C ASN A 105 13.58 8.45 -12.96
N ASN A 106 14.37 7.43 -12.63
CA ASN A 106 13.97 6.32 -11.76
C ASN A 106 14.50 6.58 -10.34
N ALA A 107 13.58 6.80 -9.39
CA ALA A 107 13.95 7.15 -8.01
C ALA A 107 14.84 6.09 -7.33
N PRO A 108 14.52 4.79 -7.34
CA PRO A 108 15.43 3.73 -6.88
C PRO A 108 16.84 3.82 -7.44
N VAL A 109 16.99 3.98 -8.77
CA VAL A 109 18.31 4.05 -9.42
C VAL A 109 19.08 5.31 -8.98
N ILE A 110 18.41 6.45 -8.86
CA ILE A 110 19.01 7.69 -8.35
C ILE A 110 19.43 7.53 -6.87
N GLY A 111 18.60 6.88 -6.07
CA GLY A 111 18.89 6.56 -4.67
C GLY A 111 20.14 5.69 -4.51
N SER A 112 20.20 4.59 -5.26
CA SER A 112 21.36 3.69 -5.29
C SER A 112 22.64 4.42 -5.73
N ALA A 113 22.56 5.28 -6.75
CA ALA A 113 23.70 6.09 -7.18
C ALA A 113 24.25 7.01 -6.06
N TYR A 114 23.36 7.62 -5.26
CA TYR A 114 23.77 8.40 -4.11
C TYR A 114 24.32 7.54 -2.96
N ILE A 115 23.85 6.31 -2.76
CA ILE A 115 24.47 5.35 -1.84
C ILE A 115 25.91 5.06 -2.28
N SER A 116 26.13 4.69 -3.54
CA SER A 116 27.47 4.40 -4.08
C SER A 116 28.43 5.58 -3.89
N LYS A 117 27.95 6.80 -4.14
CA LYS A 117 28.73 8.02 -3.88
C LYS A 117 29.00 8.22 -2.39
N GLY A 118 28.03 7.96 -1.51
CA GLY A 118 28.22 7.97 -0.06
C GLY A 118 29.27 6.94 0.39
N ASN A 119 29.24 5.73 -0.18
CA ASN A 119 30.19 4.65 0.09
C ASN A 119 31.62 5.03 -0.28
N PHE A 120 31.81 5.74 -1.38
CA PHE A 120 33.11 6.31 -1.73
C PHE A 120 33.63 7.23 -0.62
N TYR A 121 32.85 8.24 -0.21
CA TYR A 121 33.26 9.17 0.86
C TYR A 121 33.46 8.47 2.20
N TYR A 122 32.65 7.45 2.50
CA TYR A 122 32.81 6.61 3.69
C TYR A 122 34.14 5.85 3.67
N SER A 123 34.56 5.32 2.51
CA SER A 123 35.80 4.56 2.37
C SER A 123 37.05 5.43 2.66
N ILE A 124 37.04 6.68 2.21
CA ILE A 124 38.09 7.68 2.50
C ILE A 124 37.92 8.39 3.85
N LYS A 125 36.94 7.94 4.66
CA LYS A 125 36.67 8.43 6.02
C LYS A 125 36.17 9.88 6.10
N ASP A 126 35.65 10.41 5.00
CA ASP A 126 34.88 11.67 4.99
C ASP A 126 33.42 11.38 5.31
N TYR A 127 33.15 11.13 6.58
CA TYR A 127 31.80 10.76 7.04
C TYR A 127 30.79 11.89 6.94
N VAL A 128 31.23 13.15 6.88
CA VAL A 128 30.38 14.31 6.67
C VAL A 128 29.76 14.23 5.27
N GLN A 129 30.60 14.04 4.25
CA GLN A 129 30.12 13.88 2.88
C GLN A 129 29.37 12.57 2.67
N ALA A 130 29.82 11.47 3.28
CA ALA A 130 29.10 10.21 3.24
C ALA A 130 27.65 10.37 3.75
N LEU A 131 27.47 10.94 4.95
CA LEU A 131 26.16 11.23 5.52
C LEU A 131 25.33 12.12 4.60
N ASN A 132 25.92 13.18 4.03
CA ASN A 132 25.21 14.08 3.11
C ASN A 132 24.64 13.34 1.89
N PHE A 133 25.37 12.38 1.34
CA PHE A 133 24.90 11.59 0.20
C PHE A 133 23.93 10.48 0.61
N TYR A 134 24.09 9.86 1.77
CA TYR A 134 23.09 8.92 2.29
C TYR A 134 21.75 9.60 2.59
N LEU A 135 21.76 10.83 3.11
CA LEU A 135 20.54 11.61 3.30
C LEU A 135 19.86 11.97 1.97
N LYS A 136 20.65 12.35 0.95
CA LYS A 136 20.12 12.52 -0.41
C LYS A 136 19.54 11.23 -0.97
N ALA A 137 20.19 10.09 -0.76
CA ALA A 137 19.65 8.79 -1.16
C ALA A 137 18.31 8.50 -0.47
N SER A 138 18.19 8.83 0.82
CA SER A 138 16.95 8.71 1.60
C SER A 138 15.78 9.46 0.97
N ASP A 139 16.02 10.62 0.36
CA ASP A 139 14.99 11.39 -0.33
C ASP A 139 14.34 10.63 -1.48
N TYR A 140 15.10 9.79 -2.19
CA TYR A 140 14.58 8.98 -3.30
C TYR A 140 14.08 7.60 -2.86
N ILE A 141 14.73 6.99 -1.86
CA ILE A 141 14.46 5.62 -1.41
C ILE A 141 13.26 5.56 -0.44
N SER A 142 13.02 6.61 0.35
CA SER A 142 11.95 6.57 1.38
C SER A 142 10.54 6.39 0.80
N THR A 143 10.35 6.64 -0.50
CA THR A 143 9.08 6.46 -1.21
C THR A 143 9.11 5.30 -2.21
N SER A 144 10.21 4.53 -2.31
CA SER A 144 10.28 3.38 -3.21
C SER A 144 9.69 2.12 -2.56
N ASP A 145 9.29 1.15 -3.38
CA ASP A 145 8.93 -0.20 -2.93
C ASP A 145 10.16 -1.14 -2.88
N ASP A 146 11.36 -0.61 -3.12
CA ASP A 146 12.60 -1.38 -3.12
C ASP A 146 13.12 -1.51 -1.68
N ASP A 147 12.75 -2.62 -1.05
CA ASP A 147 13.18 -2.90 0.32
C ASP A 147 14.69 -3.13 0.42
N TYR A 148 15.34 -3.70 -0.60
CA TYR A 148 16.79 -3.92 -0.57
C TYR A 148 17.52 -2.60 -0.37
N LEU A 149 17.21 -1.58 -1.19
CA LEU A 149 17.82 -0.25 -1.06
C LEU A 149 17.50 0.44 0.27
N LYS A 150 16.31 0.22 0.85
CA LYS A 150 15.97 0.76 2.17
C LYS A 150 16.87 0.17 3.26
N TYR A 151 17.11 -1.14 3.24
CA TYR A 151 17.94 -1.82 4.23
C TYR A 151 19.44 -1.61 3.98
N GLU A 152 19.87 -1.45 2.74
CA GLU A 152 21.23 -1.03 2.39
C GLU A 152 21.51 0.38 2.94
N LEU A 153 20.61 1.35 2.69
CA LEU A 153 20.72 2.68 3.25
C LEU A 153 20.72 2.66 4.79
N LYS A 154 19.84 1.85 5.40
CA LYS A 154 19.75 1.69 6.85
C LYS A 154 21.07 1.20 7.44
N TYR A 155 21.72 0.22 6.80
CA TYR A 155 23.04 -0.27 7.20
C TYR A 155 24.09 0.85 7.19
N HIS A 156 24.13 1.67 6.12
CA HIS A 156 25.08 2.78 6.03
C HIS A 156 24.82 3.87 7.08
N ILE A 157 23.56 4.19 7.34
CA ILE A 157 23.17 5.11 8.42
C ILE A 157 23.58 4.55 9.79
N ALA A 158 23.42 3.25 10.03
CA ALA A 158 23.91 2.61 11.25
C ALA A 158 25.44 2.76 11.39
N GLY A 159 26.21 2.60 10.31
CA GLY A 159 27.65 2.87 10.30
C GLY A 159 28.00 4.30 10.73
N ILE A 160 27.25 5.30 10.26
CA ILE A 160 27.41 6.69 10.71
C ILE A 160 27.05 6.85 12.19
N LYS A 161 25.96 6.23 12.66
CA LYS A 161 25.55 6.26 14.08
C LYS A 161 26.60 5.61 14.99
N ILE A 162 27.23 4.52 14.57
CA ILE A 162 28.38 3.91 15.27
C ILE A 162 29.52 4.91 15.39
N HIS A 163 29.87 5.59 14.29
CA HIS A 163 30.94 6.60 14.30
C HIS A 163 30.65 7.73 15.30
N LEU A 164 29.40 8.18 15.38
CA LEU A 164 28.95 9.23 16.30
C LEU A 164 28.75 8.74 17.75
N GLY A 165 28.82 7.43 18.01
CA GLY A 165 28.60 6.87 19.34
C GLY A 165 27.13 6.62 19.72
N PHE A 166 26.20 6.75 18.78
CA PHE A 166 24.77 6.41 18.97
C PHE A 166 24.56 4.90 18.85
N ASN A 167 25.18 4.15 19.76
CA ASN A 167 25.30 2.69 19.69
C ASN A 167 23.95 1.97 19.84
N ASP A 168 23.05 2.44 20.70
CA ASP A 168 21.72 1.84 20.87
C ASP A 168 20.84 2.02 19.63
N GLU A 169 20.91 3.18 18.98
CA GLU A 169 20.20 3.44 17.74
C GLU A 169 20.77 2.61 16.58
N ALA A 170 22.11 2.54 16.47
CA ALA A 170 22.76 1.67 15.49
C ALA A 170 22.41 0.19 15.72
N LEU A 171 22.33 -0.26 16.98
CA LEU A 171 21.93 -1.62 17.33
C LEU A 171 20.54 -1.96 16.80
N ALA A 172 19.57 -1.06 16.98
CA ALA A 172 18.20 -1.26 16.49
C ALA A 172 18.18 -1.42 14.96
N LEU A 173 18.82 -0.48 14.24
CA LEU A 173 18.88 -0.52 12.78
C LEU A 173 19.56 -1.78 12.24
N LEU A 174 20.68 -2.20 12.87
CA LEU A 174 21.44 -3.37 12.43
C LEU A 174 20.70 -4.68 12.65
N LYS A 175 19.91 -4.80 13.73
CA LYS A 175 19.05 -5.98 13.93
C LYS A 175 18.03 -6.12 12.81
N GLU A 176 17.40 -5.01 12.43
CA GLU A 176 16.49 -5.00 11.28
C GLU A 176 17.21 -5.37 9.98
N CYS A 177 18.43 -4.87 9.74
CA CYS A 177 19.24 -5.25 8.58
C CYS A 177 19.59 -6.74 8.57
N VAL A 178 20.01 -7.33 9.70
CA VAL A 178 20.27 -8.78 9.80
C VAL A 178 19.01 -9.58 9.47
N ASP A 179 17.86 -9.20 10.02
CA ASP A 179 16.59 -9.89 9.80
C ASP A 179 16.10 -9.80 8.35
N PHE A 180 16.42 -8.71 7.66
CA PHE A 180 16.11 -8.54 6.25
C PHE A 180 17.09 -9.31 5.36
N PHE A 181 18.39 -9.09 5.51
CA PHE A 181 19.39 -9.64 4.60
C PHE A 181 19.52 -11.17 4.70
N LYS A 182 19.14 -11.78 5.83
CA LYS A 182 19.10 -13.25 5.97
C LYS A 182 18.05 -13.95 5.10
N LYS A 183 17.13 -13.21 4.46
CA LYS A 183 15.98 -13.77 3.73
C LYS A 183 16.33 -14.35 2.36
N SER A 184 17.44 -13.94 1.76
CA SER A 184 17.88 -14.42 0.45
C SER A 184 19.35 -14.88 0.48
N ASN A 185 19.69 -15.81 -0.40
CA ASN A 185 21.06 -16.26 -0.64
C ASN A 185 21.70 -15.56 -1.86
N GLU A 186 21.08 -14.52 -2.40
CA GLU A 186 21.73 -13.68 -3.42
C GLU A 186 23.01 -13.04 -2.90
N TYR A 187 23.98 -12.82 -3.78
CA TYR A 187 25.32 -12.33 -3.42
C TYR A 187 25.28 -11.04 -2.58
N ASP A 188 24.46 -10.07 -2.99
CA ASP A 188 24.32 -8.80 -2.30
C ASP A 188 23.66 -8.93 -0.92
N TYR A 189 22.68 -9.84 -0.78
CA TYR A 189 22.06 -10.17 0.51
C TYR A 189 23.07 -10.83 1.45
N GLN A 190 23.90 -11.75 0.94
CA GLN A 190 24.95 -12.38 1.74
C GLN A 190 25.93 -11.36 2.29
N ARG A 191 26.36 -10.38 1.46
CA ARG A 191 27.26 -9.30 1.90
C ARG A 191 26.58 -8.40 2.92
N GLY A 192 25.35 -7.96 2.67
CA GLY A 192 24.57 -7.16 3.61
C GLY A 192 24.40 -7.85 4.97
N TYR A 193 24.12 -9.15 4.96
CA TYR A 193 23.96 -9.98 6.16
C TYR A 193 25.26 -10.06 6.97
N LEU A 194 26.37 -10.45 6.35
CA LEU A 194 27.67 -10.59 7.03
C LEU A 194 28.20 -9.24 7.55
N ASN A 195 28.04 -8.17 6.77
CA ASN A 195 28.43 -6.82 7.18
C ASN A 195 27.62 -6.34 8.40
N SER A 196 26.32 -6.64 8.41
CA SER A 196 25.43 -6.28 9.52
C SER A 196 25.78 -7.06 10.78
N LEU A 197 26.08 -8.36 10.67
CA LEU A 197 26.54 -9.19 11.81
C LEU A 197 27.87 -8.69 12.39
N HIS A 198 28.85 -8.40 11.54
CA HIS A 198 30.11 -7.81 11.99
C HIS A 198 29.89 -6.48 12.73
N SER A 199 29.03 -5.62 12.20
CA SER A 199 28.71 -4.34 12.83
C SER A 199 27.96 -4.50 14.17
N LEU A 200 27.12 -5.54 14.32
CA LEU A 200 26.50 -5.88 15.60
C LEU A 200 27.55 -6.27 16.65
N GLY A 201 28.54 -7.09 16.29
CA GLY A 201 29.65 -7.43 17.18
C GLY A 201 30.37 -6.18 17.69
N LEU A 202 30.73 -5.27 16.78
CA LEU A 202 31.33 -3.98 17.13
C LEU A 202 30.47 -3.15 18.09
N VAL A 203 29.16 -3.10 17.86
CA VAL A 203 28.23 -2.33 18.71
C VAL A 203 28.09 -2.96 20.09
N TYR A 204 28.01 -4.30 20.19
CA TYR A 204 27.96 -4.97 21.50
C TYR A 204 29.22 -4.71 22.32
N ASN A 205 30.40 -4.72 21.69
CA ASN A 205 31.63 -4.32 22.36
C ASN A 205 31.55 -2.88 22.90
N ARG A 206 31.09 -1.92 22.09
CA ARG A 206 30.93 -0.51 22.51
C ARG A 206 29.91 -0.29 23.63
N LEU A 207 28.94 -1.18 23.74
CA LEU A 207 27.94 -1.20 24.83
C LEU A 207 28.44 -1.95 26.07
N GLY A 208 29.68 -2.42 26.10
CA GLY A 208 30.23 -3.21 27.21
C GLY A 208 29.71 -4.65 27.29
N LYS A 209 29.00 -5.12 26.26
CA LYS A 209 28.42 -6.47 26.18
C LYS A 209 29.42 -7.43 25.51
N TYR A 210 30.55 -7.65 26.17
CA TYR A 210 31.70 -8.33 25.57
C TYR A 210 31.45 -9.80 25.24
N ASP A 211 30.71 -10.54 26.06
CA ASP A 211 30.38 -11.94 25.76
C ASP A 211 29.46 -12.06 24.54
N LEU A 212 28.44 -11.21 24.47
CA LEU A 212 27.54 -11.14 23.31
C LEU A 212 28.28 -10.70 22.03
N SER A 213 29.28 -9.83 22.15
CA SER A 213 30.18 -9.50 21.05
C SER A 213 30.94 -10.73 20.55
N THR A 214 31.53 -11.53 21.45
CA THR A 214 32.22 -12.77 21.08
C THR A 214 31.26 -13.76 20.41
N GLU A 215 30.09 -14.02 21.01
CA GLU A 215 29.08 -14.91 20.43
C GLU A 215 28.66 -14.47 19.03
N THR A 216 28.43 -13.17 18.84
CA THR A 216 28.05 -12.60 17.54
C THR A 216 29.18 -12.74 16.52
N ASN A 217 30.42 -12.46 16.91
CA ASN A 217 31.59 -12.57 16.03
C ASN A 217 31.87 -14.02 15.62
N GLU A 218 31.77 -14.96 16.56
CA GLU A 218 31.94 -16.39 16.28
C GLU A 218 30.85 -16.90 15.32
N PHE A 219 29.60 -16.50 15.55
CA PHE A 219 28.50 -16.80 14.65
C PHE A 219 28.72 -16.20 13.26
N ALA A 220 29.11 -14.92 13.17
CA ALA A 220 29.40 -14.25 11.90
C ALA A 220 30.54 -14.93 11.14
N LEU A 221 31.58 -15.40 11.84
CA LEU A 221 32.70 -16.11 11.23
C LEU A 221 32.27 -17.49 10.68
N LYS A 222 31.39 -18.20 11.40
CA LYS A 222 30.81 -19.46 10.92
C LYS A 222 29.99 -19.24 9.65
N GLU A 223 29.18 -18.19 9.61
CA GLU A 223 28.39 -17.82 8.44
C GLU A 223 29.27 -17.38 7.27
N ALA A 224 30.32 -16.60 7.51
CA ALA A 224 31.27 -16.17 6.48
C ALA A 224 31.98 -17.37 5.83
N LYS A 225 32.34 -18.39 6.62
CA LYS A 225 32.90 -19.66 6.11
C LYS A 225 31.86 -20.44 5.30
N ARG A 226 30.62 -20.54 5.78
CA ARG A 226 29.52 -21.21 5.07
C ARG A 226 29.25 -20.59 3.70
N LEU A 227 29.34 -19.26 3.61
CA LEU A 227 29.10 -18.48 2.40
C LEU A 227 30.36 -18.28 1.52
N ASN A 228 31.52 -18.79 1.96
CA ASN A 228 32.81 -18.63 1.29
C ASN A 228 33.21 -17.16 1.02
N VAL A 229 32.94 -16.26 1.98
CA VAL A 229 33.30 -14.83 1.89
C VAL A 229 34.52 -14.56 2.77
N GLU A 230 35.71 -14.52 2.17
CA GLU A 230 36.99 -14.42 2.91
C GLU A 230 37.26 -13.03 3.50
N LEU A 231 37.00 -11.97 2.73
CA LEU A 231 37.33 -10.59 3.13
C LEU A 231 36.71 -10.18 4.47
N THR A 232 35.44 -10.54 4.70
CA THR A 232 34.70 -10.20 5.93
C THR A 232 35.28 -10.89 7.16
N GLN A 233 35.95 -12.05 7.01
CA GLN A 233 36.54 -12.79 8.13
C GLN A 233 37.65 -12.00 8.81
N ASN A 234 38.49 -11.30 8.03
CA ASN A 234 39.59 -10.50 8.57
C ASN A 234 39.09 -9.40 9.51
N TYR A 235 38.02 -8.70 9.15
CA TYR A 235 37.44 -7.64 9.96
C TYR A 235 36.71 -8.19 11.21
N ILE A 236 36.04 -9.33 11.08
CA ILE A 236 35.41 -10.01 12.24
C ILE A 236 36.48 -10.42 13.26
N ILE A 237 37.56 -11.08 12.82
CA ILE A 237 38.68 -11.48 13.69
C ILE A 237 39.35 -10.25 14.31
N HIS A 238 39.52 -9.17 13.55
CA HIS A 238 40.04 -7.91 14.07
C HIS A 238 39.15 -7.35 15.19
N SER A 239 37.83 -7.30 14.97
CA SER A 239 36.87 -6.85 15.97
C SER A 239 36.85 -7.73 17.23
N GLU A 240 37.04 -9.04 17.05
CA GLU A 240 37.13 -9.98 18.16
C GLU A 240 38.42 -9.81 18.95
N GLY A 241 39.55 -9.56 18.29
CA GLY A 241 40.80 -9.23 18.96
C GLY A 241 40.68 -7.98 19.83
N ILE A 242 39.99 -6.94 19.35
CA ILE A 242 39.66 -5.75 20.16
C ILE A 242 38.76 -6.15 21.34
N ASN A 243 37.75 -6.98 21.13
CA ASN A 243 36.86 -7.42 22.20
C ASN A 243 37.62 -8.21 23.29
N GLN A 244 38.59 -9.04 22.91
CA GLN A 244 39.43 -9.77 23.84
C GLN A 244 40.32 -8.87 24.70
N TYR A 245 40.73 -7.69 24.22
CA TYR A 245 41.39 -6.68 25.05
C TYR A 245 40.49 -6.26 26.22
N PHE A 246 39.21 -5.97 25.96
CA PHE A 246 38.25 -5.60 27.01
C PHE A 246 37.95 -6.76 27.97
N LYS A 247 38.01 -8.00 27.48
CA LYS A 247 37.94 -9.23 28.31
C LYS A 247 39.25 -9.52 29.06
N LYS A 248 40.27 -8.65 28.95
CA LYS A 248 41.60 -8.77 29.55
C LYS A 248 42.39 -10.01 29.10
N ASN A 249 42.01 -10.59 27.96
CA ASN A 249 42.74 -11.69 27.32
C ASN A 249 43.77 -11.12 26.33
N TYR A 250 44.78 -10.43 26.87
CA TYR A 250 45.78 -9.71 26.09
C TYR A 250 46.54 -10.59 25.07
N PRO A 251 46.95 -11.84 25.38
CA PRO A 251 47.63 -12.69 24.40
C PRO A 251 46.76 -13.00 23.18
N LYS A 252 45.48 -13.35 23.39
CA LYS A 252 44.54 -13.61 22.29
C LYS A 252 44.25 -12.34 21.50
N ALA A 253 44.05 -11.21 22.18
CA ALA A 253 43.83 -9.92 21.53
C ALA A 253 44.98 -9.55 20.57
N ILE A 254 46.23 -9.68 21.05
CA ILE A 254 47.43 -9.41 20.24
C ILE A 254 47.50 -10.38 19.05
N HIS A 255 47.34 -11.68 19.29
CA HIS A 255 47.36 -12.70 18.24
C HIS A 255 46.31 -12.40 17.15
N ASP A 256 45.06 -12.20 17.56
CA ASP A 256 43.93 -12.04 16.64
C ASP A 256 44.05 -10.77 15.79
N ILE A 257 44.51 -9.66 16.39
CA ILE A 257 44.75 -8.42 15.63
C ILE A 257 45.97 -8.57 14.71
N GLN A 258 47.06 -9.15 15.18
CA GLN A 258 48.31 -9.26 14.40
C GLN A 258 48.15 -10.15 13.16
N GLN A 259 47.44 -11.27 13.27
CA GLN A 259 47.30 -12.20 12.14
C GLN A 259 46.55 -11.59 10.94
N VAL A 260 45.59 -10.69 11.18
CA VAL A 260 44.77 -10.08 10.12
C VAL A 260 45.25 -8.71 9.65
N LEU A 261 46.17 -8.09 10.38
CA LEU A 261 46.66 -6.75 10.07
C LEU A 261 47.28 -6.64 8.66
N PRO A 262 48.06 -7.62 8.14
CA PRO A 262 48.56 -7.57 6.78
C PRO A 262 47.46 -7.45 5.71
N ALA A 263 46.32 -8.14 5.91
CA ALA A 263 45.19 -8.07 5.00
C ALA A 263 44.49 -6.69 5.07
N ILE A 264 44.33 -6.13 6.28
CA ILE A 264 43.77 -4.78 6.47
C ILE A 264 44.65 -3.72 5.80
N ILE A 265 45.98 -3.85 5.92
CA ILE A 265 46.95 -2.96 5.27
C ILE A 265 46.86 -3.09 3.74
N LYS A 266 46.80 -4.32 3.21
CA LYS A 266 46.63 -4.58 1.77
C LYS A 266 45.35 -3.92 1.22
N ASN A 267 44.29 -3.85 2.03
CA ASN A 267 43.03 -3.20 1.68
C ASN A 267 43.03 -1.67 1.84
N ASN A 268 44.17 -1.07 2.19
CA ASN A 268 44.32 0.37 2.41
C ASN A 268 43.39 0.94 3.50
N ASP A 269 42.93 0.13 4.45
CA ASP A 269 42.05 0.58 5.53
C ASP A 269 42.83 1.10 6.73
N PHE A 270 43.46 2.26 6.54
CA PHE A 270 44.31 2.93 7.53
C PHE A 270 43.60 3.19 8.87
N ALA A 271 42.26 3.29 8.87
CA ALA A 271 41.51 3.55 10.10
C ALA A 271 41.46 2.31 10.99
N ASN A 272 41.19 1.13 10.42
CA ASN A 272 41.24 -0.12 11.18
C ASN A 272 42.68 -0.55 11.47
N GLU A 273 43.63 -0.24 10.59
CA GLU A 273 45.06 -0.41 10.88
C GLU A 273 45.47 0.35 12.16
N ALA A 274 45.13 1.64 12.26
CA ALA A 274 45.44 2.45 13.43
C ALA A 274 44.78 1.90 14.71
N VAL A 275 43.55 1.39 14.60
CA VAL A 275 42.85 0.75 15.72
C VAL A 275 43.57 -0.52 16.17
N GLY A 276 43.99 -1.37 15.23
CA GLY A 276 44.76 -2.57 15.54
C GLY A 276 46.05 -2.23 16.28
N TYR A 277 46.81 -1.25 15.80
CA TYR A 277 48.00 -0.78 16.52
C TYR A 277 47.68 -0.26 17.92
N PHE A 278 46.64 0.56 18.06
CA PHE A 278 46.26 1.12 19.35
C PHE A 278 45.95 0.02 20.37
N TYR A 279 45.13 -0.98 20.01
CA TYR A 279 44.76 -2.04 20.94
C TYR A 279 45.89 -3.03 21.22
N ILE A 280 46.79 -3.30 20.27
CA ILE A 280 48.05 -4.02 20.58
C ILE A 280 48.89 -3.22 21.58
N GLY A 281 49.01 -1.90 21.37
CA GLY A 281 49.70 -1.01 22.29
C GLY A 281 49.08 -1.03 23.69
N LYS A 282 47.75 -0.94 23.79
CA LYS A 282 46.99 -1.01 25.04
C LYS A 282 47.17 -2.35 25.75
N CYS A 283 47.21 -3.48 25.02
CA CYS A 283 47.52 -4.79 25.61
C CYS A 283 48.88 -4.78 26.31
N TYR A 284 49.94 -4.31 25.64
CA TYR A 284 51.26 -4.21 26.26
C TYR A 284 51.30 -3.19 27.40
N TRP A 285 50.61 -2.06 27.24
CA TRP A 285 50.56 -1.00 28.23
C TRP A 285 49.94 -1.47 29.55
N ASP A 286 48.78 -2.14 29.48
CA ASP A 286 48.07 -2.65 30.65
C ASP A 286 48.81 -3.82 31.32
N GLN A 287 49.72 -4.49 30.61
CA GLN A 287 50.65 -5.47 31.16
C GLN A 287 51.93 -4.86 31.75
N GLY A 288 52.03 -3.53 31.85
CA GLY A 288 53.21 -2.81 32.35
C GLY A 288 54.40 -2.79 31.37
N GLN A 289 54.24 -3.31 30.15
CA GLN A 289 55.28 -3.38 29.12
C GLN A 289 55.29 -2.12 28.25
N GLN A 290 55.38 -0.94 28.88
CA GLN A 290 55.27 0.37 28.21
C GLN A 290 56.25 0.53 27.02
N GLN A 291 57.46 -0.01 27.12
CA GLN A 291 58.45 0.06 26.02
C GLN A 291 57.99 -0.71 24.75
N LYS A 292 57.23 -1.79 24.91
CA LYS A 292 56.66 -2.53 23.77
C LYS A 292 55.43 -1.83 23.21
N ALA A 293 54.67 -1.10 24.04
CA ALA A 293 53.50 -0.35 23.62
C ALA A 293 53.85 0.88 22.78
N LEU A 294 54.91 1.61 23.15
CA LEU A 294 55.26 2.92 22.59
C LEU A 294 55.41 2.93 21.05
N PRO A 295 56.06 1.94 20.39
CA PRO A 295 56.12 1.90 18.92
C PRO A 295 54.73 1.85 18.27
N TYR A 296 53.76 1.16 18.87
CA TYR A 296 52.41 1.07 18.32
C TYR A 296 51.65 2.40 18.48
N PHE A 297 51.75 3.07 19.62
CA PHE A 297 51.15 4.39 19.81
C PHE A 297 51.72 5.45 18.86
N LYS A 298 53.01 5.34 18.51
CA LYS A 298 53.64 6.18 17.48
C LYS A 298 53.12 5.88 16.07
N LYS A 299 52.76 4.62 15.76
CA LYS A 299 52.10 4.29 14.48
C LYS A 299 50.71 4.90 14.37
N VAL A 300 49.94 4.92 15.46
CA VAL A 300 48.65 5.63 15.53
C VAL A 300 48.85 7.12 15.23
N ASP A 301 49.86 7.72 15.86
CA ASP A 301 50.16 9.14 15.65
C ASP A 301 50.55 9.47 14.21
N ARG A 302 51.39 8.62 13.61
CA ARG A 302 51.77 8.74 12.20
C ARG A 302 50.54 8.68 11.28
N ALA A 303 49.65 7.72 11.49
CA ALA A 303 48.42 7.61 10.71
C ALA A 303 47.56 8.89 10.82
N PHE A 304 47.39 9.44 12.03
CA PHE A 304 46.66 10.69 12.21
C PHE A 304 47.37 11.88 11.55
N ALA A 305 48.71 11.93 11.59
CA ALA A 305 49.49 13.00 10.98
C ALA A 305 49.35 13.01 9.46
N GLU A 306 49.42 11.84 8.83
CA GLU A 306 49.36 11.69 7.36
C GLU A 306 47.94 11.84 6.81
N LYS A 307 46.93 11.33 7.52
CA LYS A 307 45.55 11.24 7.02
C LYS A 307 44.62 12.33 7.55
N ASN A 308 45.05 13.06 8.59
CA ASN A 308 44.24 14.07 9.28
C ASN A 308 42.87 13.54 9.75
N TYR A 309 42.79 12.24 10.01
CA TYR A 309 41.59 11.54 10.46
C TYR A 309 41.91 10.72 11.71
N ILE A 310 41.02 10.77 12.69
CA ILE A 310 41.11 10.00 13.93
C ILE A 310 39.74 9.53 14.36
N ARG A 311 39.66 8.29 14.87
CA ARG A 311 38.46 7.78 15.52
C ARG A 311 38.40 8.23 16.99
N PRO A 312 37.20 8.43 17.56
CA PRO A 312 37.06 8.87 18.96
C PRO A 312 37.81 8.00 19.98
N ASP A 313 37.80 6.67 19.79
CA ASP A 313 38.47 5.72 20.68
C ASP A 313 40.00 5.84 20.68
N LEU A 314 40.59 6.42 19.63
CA LEU A 314 42.04 6.62 19.54
C LEU A 314 42.51 7.91 20.21
N ARG A 315 41.60 8.75 20.72
CA ARG A 315 41.96 9.97 21.47
C ARG A 315 42.84 9.64 22.68
N GLU A 316 42.51 8.56 23.39
CA GLU A 316 43.22 8.08 24.57
C GLU A 316 44.72 7.81 24.28
N ASN A 317 45.06 7.44 23.04
CA ASN A 317 46.45 7.26 22.61
C ASN A 317 47.34 8.45 23.00
N TYR A 318 46.82 9.66 22.83
CA TYR A 318 47.58 10.87 23.15
C TYR A 318 47.63 11.17 24.64
N GLU A 319 46.60 10.81 25.40
CA GLU A 319 46.63 10.92 26.86
C GLU A 319 47.71 10.00 27.44
N LEU A 320 47.81 8.77 26.94
CA LEU A 320 48.84 7.81 27.32
C LEU A 320 50.24 8.31 26.98
N LEU A 321 50.44 8.86 25.78
CA LEU A 321 51.73 9.43 25.37
C LEU A 321 52.09 10.67 26.20
N VAL A 322 51.14 11.57 26.47
CA VAL A 322 51.37 12.74 27.34
C VAL A 322 51.76 12.30 28.75
N GLY A 323 51.04 11.33 29.32
CA GLY A 323 51.36 10.76 30.63
C GLY A 323 52.75 10.13 30.67
N TYR A 324 53.06 9.28 29.67
CA TYR A 324 54.36 8.63 29.53
C TYR A 324 55.53 9.63 29.53
N TYR A 325 55.46 10.64 28.67
CA TYR A 325 56.56 11.60 28.53
C TYR A 325 56.64 12.57 29.71
N LYS A 326 55.52 12.84 30.39
CA LYS A 326 55.50 13.56 31.67
C LYS A 326 56.28 12.79 32.75
N GLU A 327 56.02 11.49 32.91
CA GLU A 327 56.71 10.64 33.89
C GLU A 327 58.22 10.52 33.62
N LYS A 328 58.62 10.56 32.35
CA LYS A 328 60.04 10.55 31.93
C LYS A 328 60.74 11.91 32.02
N GLY A 329 60.00 12.99 32.31
CA GLY A 329 60.55 14.35 32.30
C GLY A 329 60.92 14.87 30.90
N ASP A 330 60.42 14.24 29.83
CA ASP A 330 60.68 14.64 28.44
C ASP A 330 59.65 15.70 28.01
N VAL A 331 59.93 16.94 28.39
CA VAL A 331 59.05 18.08 28.17
C VAL A 331 58.79 18.34 26.67
N LYS A 332 59.78 18.04 25.80
CA LYS A 332 59.64 18.27 24.36
C LYS A 332 58.60 17.34 23.74
N ASN A 333 58.69 16.03 23.99
CA ASN A 333 57.70 15.08 23.49
C ASN A 333 56.36 15.24 24.19
N GLN A 334 56.35 15.57 25.48
CA GLN A 334 55.12 15.87 26.21
C GLN A 334 54.35 17.02 25.54
N LEU A 335 55.00 18.16 25.26
CA LEU A 335 54.37 19.30 24.58
C LEU A 335 53.90 18.92 23.17
N TYR A 336 54.69 18.15 22.42
CA TYR A 336 54.29 17.63 21.12
C TYR A 336 52.96 16.88 21.20
N TYR A 337 52.84 15.90 22.09
CA TYR A 337 51.61 15.10 22.19
C TYR A 337 50.43 15.84 22.82
N ILE A 338 50.65 16.87 23.64
CA ILE A 338 49.58 17.79 24.07
C ILE A 338 48.97 18.49 22.84
N ASN A 339 49.80 19.03 21.95
CA ASN A 339 49.31 19.68 20.74
C ASN A 339 48.60 18.70 19.80
N ARG A 340 49.07 17.44 19.74
CA ARG A 340 48.40 16.38 18.96
C ARG A 340 47.03 16.01 19.54
N LEU A 341 46.91 15.92 20.87
CA LEU A 341 45.63 15.72 21.55
C LEU A 341 44.65 16.85 21.25
N MET A 342 45.09 18.11 21.38
CA MET A 342 44.26 19.28 21.05
C MET A 342 43.81 19.26 19.58
N LYS A 343 44.69 18.86 18.66
CA LYS A 343 44.33 18.68 17.24
C LYS A 343 43.29 17.58 17.06
N ALA A 344 43.44 16.43 17.74
CA ALA A 344 42.47 15.34 17.71
C ALA A 344 41.09 15.82 18.20
N ASP A 345 41.05 16.55 19.31
CA ASP A 345 39.81 17.13 19.87
C ASP A 345 39.13 18.10 18.90
N SER A 346 39.92 18.95 18.24
CA SER A 346 39.39 19.86 17.22
C SER A 346 38.75 19.12 16.05
N VAL A 347 39.37 18.04 15.55
CA VAL A 347 38.86 17.25 14.43
C VAL A 347 37.58 16.50 14.84
N LEU A 348 37.56 15.88 16.01
CA LEU A 348 36.41 15.13 16.51
C LEU A 348 35.19 16.02 16.75
N ASN A 349 35.38 17.18 17.39
CA ASN A 349 34.28 18.09 17.74
C ASN A 349 33.64 18.76 16.53
N ALA A 350 34.44 19.15 15.53
CA ALA A 350 33.94 19.80 14.32
C ALA A 350 32.94 18.92 13.57
N ASN A 351 33.28 17.63 13.40
CA ASN A 351 32.44 16.69 12.66
C ASN A 351 31.20 16.28 13.47
N PHE A 352 31.35 16.04 14.78
CA PHE A 352 30.27 15.57 15.64
C PHE A 352 29.08 16.55 15.66
N LYS A 353 29.33 17.85 15.90
CA LYS A 353 28.27 18.87 16.01
C LYS A 353 27.42 18.95 14.73
N TYR A 354 28.07 18.95 13.57
CA TYR A 354 27.39 19.00 12.28
C TYR A 354 26.56 17.73 12.04
N MET A 355 27.21 16.56 12.18
CA MET A 355 26.60 15.29 11.80
C MET A 355 25.47 14.88 12.74
N SER A 356 25.62 15.06 14.05
CA SER A 356 24.60 14.73 15.05
C SER A 356 23.30 15.54 14.83
N GLY A 357 23.41 16.84 14.60
CA GLY A 357 22.24 17.67 14.31
C GLY A 357 21.57 17.28 12.99
N LYS A 358 22.38 16.97 11.97
CA LYS A 358 21.88 16.64 10.63
C LYS A 358 21.16 15.30 10.57
N ILE A 359 21.76 14.24 11.12
CA ILE A 359 21.15 12.90 11.12
C ILE A 359 19.82 12.88 11.88
N HIS A 360 19.75 13.56 13.03
CA HIS A 360 18.52 13.63 13.82
C HIS A 360 17.39 14.36 13.07
N LYS A 361 17.71 15.47 12.42
CA LYS A 361 16.73 16.30 11.72
C LYS A 361 16.28 15.70 10.38
N GLU A 362 17.23 15.23 9.57
CA GLU A 362 16.98 14.86 8.17
C GLU A 362 16.69 13.37 7.98
N TYR A 363 17.10 12.51 8.92
CA TYR A 363 16.79 11.08 8.89
C TYR A 363 15.75 10.71 9.95
N ASP A 364 16.09 10.83 11.25
CA ASP A 364 15.25 10.28 12.33
C ASP A 364 13.88 10.99 12.40
N THR A 365 13.88 12.33 12.39
CA THR A 365 12.63 13.12 12.41
C THR A 365 11.81 12.92 11.15
N LYS A 366 12.45 12.73 9.99
CA LYS A 366 11.77 12.48 8.71
C LYS A 366 11.07 11.12 8.74
N ALA A 367 11.77 10.08 9.17
CA ALA A 367 11.21 8.74 9.34
C ALA A 367 10.01 8.75 10.31
N LEU A 368 10.14 9.48 11.43
CA LEU A 368 9.04 9.60 12.41
C LEU A 368 7.82 10.32 11.82
N ARG A 369 8.02 11.38 11.03
CA ARG A 369 6.94 12.09 10.33
C ARG A 369 6.24 11.20 9.31
N GLN A 370 6.99 10.41 8.56
CA GLN A 370 6.43 9.46 7.59
C GLN A 370 5.61 8.38 8.30
N ALA A 371 6.14 7.80 9.38
CA ALA A 371 5.42 6.83 10.20
C ALA A 371 4.11 7.42 10.77
N LYS A 372 4.16 8.67 11.26
CA LYS A 372 2.97 9.39 11.72
C LYS A 372 1.94 9.57 10.60
N GLN A 373 2.36 10.02 9.42
CA GLN A 373 1.45 10.22 8.27
C GLN A 373 0.79 8.92 7.83
N GLU A 374 1.53 7.80 7.83
CA GLU A 374 0.97 6.50 7.51
C GLU A 374 -0.07 6.05 8.54
N ILE A 375 0.20 6.25 9.84
CA ILE A 375 -0.78 5.99 10.90
C ILE A 375 -2.03 6.90 10.74
N GLU A 376 -1.84 8.19 10.48
CA GLU A 376 -2.95 9.13 10.24
C GLU A 376 -3.81 8.71 9.04
N LYS A 377 -3.18 8.25 7.94
CA LYS A 377 -3.88 7.73 6.76
C LYS A 377 -4.67 6.46 7.09
N GLN A 378 -4.10 5.55 7.87
CA GLN A 378 -4.79 4.34 8.33
C GLN A 378 -5.99 4.67 9.23
N LEU A 379 -5.85 5.65 10.12
CA LEU A 379 -6.94 6.13 10.98
C LEU A 379 -8.05 6.80 10.15
N ALA A 380 -7.70 7.70 9.23
CA ALA A 380 -8.67 8.36 8.35
C ALA A 380 -9.45 7.35 7.47
N GLY A 381 -8.78 6.29 7.00
CA GLY A 381 -9.43 5.19 6.30
C GLY A 381 -10.48 4.47 7.16
N LYS A 382 -10.17 4.20 8.43
CA LYS A 382 -11.12 3.60 9.39
C LYS A 382 -12.31 4.52 9.69
N GLU A 383 -12.09 5.83 9.83
CA GLU A 383 -13.17 6.80 10.04
C GLU A 383 -14.13 6.84 8.85
N LYS A 384 -13.60 6.86 7.61
CA LYS A 384 -14.43 6.83 6.39
C LYS A 384 -15.28 5.57 6.31
N THR A 385 -14.71 4.40 6.60
CA THR A 385 -15.46 3.13 6.63
C THR A 385 -16.56 3.14 7.68
N THR A 386 -16.29 3.71 8.85
CA THR A 386 -17.26 3.85 9.94
C THR A 386 -18.42 4.79 9.53
N LEU A 387 -18.12 5.91 8.86
CA LEU A 387 -19.14 6.84 8.34
C LEU A 387 -20.03 6.17 7.28
N LEU A 388 -19.44 5.41 6.35
CA LEU A 388 -20.19 4.69 5.32
C LEU A 388 -21.14 3.64 5.92
N LEU A 389 -20.73 3.00 7.02
CA LEU A 389 -21.58 2.08 7.77
C LEU A 389 -22.77 2.81 8.42
N TYR A 390 -22.55 3.97 9.05
CA TYR A 390 -23.67 4.75 9.60
C TYR A 390 -24.61 5.26 8.53
N PHE A 391 -24.09 5.68 7.37
CA PHE A 391 -24.91 6.09 6.24
C PHE A 391 -25.76 4.92 5.70
N SER A 392 -25.18 3.73 5.54
CA SER A 392 -25.93 2.56 5.07
C SER A 392 -27.02 2.13 6.06
N LEU A 393 -26.74 2.19 7.37
CA LEU A 393 -27.72 1.96 8.42
C LEU A 393 -28.85 3.01 8.40
N ALA A 394 -28.53 4.28 8.20
CA ALA A 394 -29.53 5.34 8.09
C ALA A 394 -30.44 5.15 6.87
N VAL A 395 -29.86 4.82 5.70
CA VAL A 395 -30.62 4.51 4.49
C VAL A 395 -31.55 3.31 4.72
N PHE A 396 -31.04 2.25 5.34
CA PHE A 396 -31.85 1.08 5.68
C PHE A 396 -33.01 1.45 6.61
N PHE A 397 -32.74 2.26 7.65
CA PHE A 397 -33.78 2.75 8.57
C PHE A 397 -34.87 3.55 7.84
N PHE A 398 -34.52 4.49 6.96
CA PHE A 398 -35.50 5.24 6.18
C PHE A 398 -36.30 4.37 5.20
N LEU A 399 -35.68 3.36 4.60
CA LEU A 399 -36.39 2.39 3.76
C LEU A 399 -37.42 1.60 4.57
N THR A 400 -37.05 1.13 5.77
CA THR A 400 -37.99 0.41 6.64
C THR A 400 -39.16 1.29 7.06
N LEU A 401 -38.91 2.56 7.41
CA LEU A 401 -39.96 3.53 7.72
C LEU A 401 -40.87 3.78 6.52
N TYR A 402 -40.31 3.92 5.32
CA TYR A 402 -41.09 4.11 4.09
C TYR A 402 -42.01 2.92 3.80
N PHE A 403 -41.49 1.69 3.88
CA PHE A 403 -42.30 0.48 3.70
C PHE A 403 -43.40 0.37 4.76
N PHE A 404 -43.07 0.69 6.02
CA PHE A 404 -44.03 0.68 7.12
C PHE A 404 -45.15 1.71 6.92
N TYR A 405 -44.79 2.94 6.55
CA TYR A 405 -45.76 3.99 6.19
C TYR A 405 -46.67 3.55 5.04
N ARG A 406 -46.09 2.97 3.98
CA ARG A 406 -46.85 2.52 2.82
C ARG A 406 -47.82 1.38 3.16
N TYR A 407 -47.37 0.44 4.01
CA TYR A 407 -48.20 -0.64 4.53
C TYR A 407 -49.41 -0.09 5.31
N TYR A 408 -49.17 0.84 6.24
CA TYR A 408 -50.22 1.43 7.07
C TYR A 408 -51.22 2.26 6.26
N SER A 409 -50.72 3.06 5.31
CA SER A 409 -51.58 3.85 4.41
C SER A 409 -52.49 2.97 3.55
N ASN A 410 -51.97 1.85 3.03
CA ASN A 410 -52.77 0.92 2.22
C ASN A 410 -53.83 0.19 3.06
N GLN A 411 -53.48 -0.20 4.30
CA GLN A 411 -54.44 -0.79 5.26
C GLN A 411 -55.62 0.14 5.51
N LYS A 412 -55.36 1.44 5.74
CA LYS A 412 -56.42 2.43 5.94
C LYS A 412 -57.36 2.55 4.74
N LEU A 413 -56.82 2.59 3.53
CA LEU A 413 -57.62 2.66 2.30
C LEU A 413 -58.47 1.40 2.10
N TYR A 414 -57.90 0.21 2.36
CA TYR A 414 -58.64 -1.04 2.23
C TYR A 414 -59.76 -1.15 3.26
N ARG A 415 -59.55 -0.66 4.49
CA ARG A 415 -60.62 -0.60 5.50
C ARG A 415 -61.77 0.31 5.05
N GLN A 416 -61.47 1.50 4.51
CA GLN A 416 -62.51 2.41 4.00
C GLN A 416 -63.38 1.76 2.92
N LYS A 417 -62.76 1.09 1.94
CA LYS A 417 -63.48 0.37 0.88
C LYS A 417 -64.28 -0.83 1.40
N PHE A 418 -63.76 -1.50 2.43
CA PHE A 418 -64.48 -2.57 3.11
C PHE A 418 -65.77 -2.04 3.76
N GLU A 419 -65.70 -0.94 4.51
CA GLU A 419 -66.87 -0.31 5.13
C GLU A 419 -67.91 0.15 4.09
N GLU A 420 -67.47 0.68 2.95
CA GLU A 420 -68.36 1.05 1.82
C GLU A 420 -69.16 -0.17 1.30
N LEU A 421 -68.49 -1.30 1.11
CA LEU A 421 -69.13 -2.55 0.67
C LEU A 421 -70.10 -3.11 1.71
N MET A 422 -69.81 -2.91 3.01
CA MET A 422 -70.67 -3.34 4.11
C MET A 422 -71.85 -2.40 4.35
N GLY A 423 -71.71 -1.10 4.07
CA GLY A 423 -72.73 -0.07 4.28
C GLY A 423 -73.74 0.09 3.15
N ALA A 424 -73.49 -0.49 1.98
CA ALA A 424 -74.34 -0.36 0.79
C ALA A 424 -75.77 -0.93 0.93
N GLU A 425 -76.11 -1.63 2.03
CA GLU A 425 -77.45 -2.17 2.28
C GLU A 425 -78.52 -1.12 2.67
N LYS A 426 -78.19 0.19 2.69
CA LYS A 426 -79.13 1.25 3.12
C LYS A 426 -79.65 2.20 2.03
N GLU A 427 -79.22 2.10 0.77
CA GLU A 427 -79.66 3.05 -0.28
C GLU A 427 -80.45 2.44 -1.45
N GLU A 428 -80.63 1.11 -1.50
CA GLU A 428 -81.36 0.47 -2.62
C GLU A 428 -82.91 0.54 -2.53
N SER A 429 -83.50 1.07 -1.44
CA SER A 429 -84.96 1.15 -1.28
C SER A 429 -85.59 2.54 -1.47
N GLN A 430 -84.85 3.55 -1.93
CA GLN A 430 -85.43 4.88 -2.22
C GLN A 430 -85.03 5.52 -3.56
N ALA A 431 -84.50 4.74 -4.52
CA ALA A 431 -84.17 5.23 -5.86
C ALA A 431 -85.10 4.73 -6.98
N ILE A 432 -86.30 4.24 -6.66
CA ILE A 432 -87.36 3.97 -7.65
C ILE A 432 -88.46 5.01 -7.48
N ALA A 433 -88.22 6.22 -8.00
CA ALA A 433 -89.23 7.14 -8.54
C ALA A 433 -88.70 8.59 -8.57
N VAL A 434 -87.80 8.91 -9.51
CA VAL A 434 -87.79 10.19 -10.25
C VAL A 434 -87.17 9.92 -11.63
N GLU A 435 -88.01 10.09 -12.66
CA GLU A 435 -87.75 10.51 -14.05
C GLU A 435 -86.33 10.26 -14.59
N LYS A 436 -86.08 9.30 -15.50
CA LYS A 436 -86.64 9.20 -16.86
C LYS A 436 -86.78 10.57 -17.54
N GLU A 437 -85.65 11.16 -17.93
CA GLU A 437 -85.54 11.96 -19.15
C GLU A 437 -84.07 12.10 -19.58
N GLU A 438 -83.86 12.20 -20.89
CA GLU A 438 -82.56 12.28 -21.62
C GLU A 438 -81.74 10.99 -21.81
N ALA A 439 -82.34 10.04 -22.54
CA ALA A 439 -81.61 9.34 -23.60
C ALA A 439 -82.49 9.31 -24.85
N GLU A 440 -82.51 10.42 -25.58
CA GLU A 440 -83.17 10.50 -26.89
C GLU A 440 -82.52 9.53 -27.88
N LYS A 441 -83.31 8.51 -28.25
CA LYS A 441 -83.45 7.92 -29.59
C LYS A 441 -82.21 8.00 -30.50
N LYS A 442 -81.28 7.07 -30.30
CA LYS A 442 -80.83 6.23 -31.43
C LYS A 442 -81.52 4.90 -31.27
N GLY A 443 -82.57 4.65 -32.06
CA GLY A 443 -83.16 3.33 -32.14
C GLY A 443 -82.04 2.33 -32.40
N LEU A 444 -81.97 1.27 -31.59
CA LEU A 444 -81.20 0.10 -31.97
C LEU A 444 -81.69 -0.29 -33.37
N ASP A 445 -80.79 -0.47 -34.34
CA ASP A 445 -81.10 -0.98 -35.68
C ASP A 445 -81.44 -2.48 -35.60
N ILE A 446 -82.44 -2.76 -34.77
CA ILE A 446 -82.92 -4.04 -34.29
C ILE A 446 -84.42 -3.84 -34.07
N ASN A 447 -85.23 -4.78 -34.54
CA ASN A 447 -86.68 -4.76 -34.34
C ASN A 447 -87.01 -4.58 -32.83
N PRO A 448 -87.84 -3.59 -32.44
CA PRO A 448 -88.24 -3.35 -31.05
C PRO A 448 -88.78 -4.59 -30.31
N ASP A 449 -89.47 -5.49 -31.01
CA ASP A 449 -89.99 -6.75 -30.42
C ASP A 449 -88.85 -7.70 -30.06
N VAL A 450 -87.78 -7.71 -30.85
CA VAL A 450 -86.56 -8.49 -30.58
C VAL A 450 -85.77 -7.89 -29.41
N VAL A 451 -85.69 -6.56 -29.32
CA VAL A 451 -85.06 -5.87 -28.17
C VAL A 451 -85.82 -6.18 -26.87
N ALA A 452 -87.15 -6.06 -26.88
CA ALA A 452 -87.99 -6.38 -25.74
C ALA A 452 -87.86 -7.87 -25.33
N GLY A 453 -87.77 -8.77 -26.32
CA GLY A 453 -87.49 -10.19 -26.09
C GLY A 453 -86.14 -10.43 -25.39
N ILE A 454 -85.07 -9.79 -25.86
CA ILE A 454 -83.72 -9.92 -25.28
C ILE A 454 -83.67 -9.36 -23.86
N VAL A 455 -84.29 -8.20 -23.60
CA VAL A 455 -84.33 -7.61 -22.24
C VAL A 455 -85.07 -8.55 -21.28
N LYS A 456 -86.20 -9.12 -21.70
CA LYS A 456 -86.95 -10.09 -20.89
C LYS A 456 -86.15 -11.37 -20.60
N GLU A 457 -85.37 -11.86 -21.55
CA GLU A 457 -84.48 -13.01 -21.33
C GLU A 457 -83.26 -12.65 -20.45
N LEU A 458 -82.74 -11.42 -20.53
CA LEU A 458 -81.71 -10.91 -19.60
C LEU A 458 -82.21 -10.87 -18.16
N GLU A 459 -83.43 -10.37 -17.92
CA GLU A 459 -84.04 -10.35 -16.59
C GLU A 459 -84.27 -11.77 -16.04
N LYS A 460 -84.68 -12.72 -16.90
CA LYS A 460 -84.78 -14.14 -16.52
C LYS A 460 -83.42 -14.77 -16.23
N PHE A 461 -82.40 -14.38 -16.98
CA PHE A 461 -81.03 -14.87 -16.82
C PHE A 461 -80.41 -14.38 -15.50
N GLU A 462 -80.60 -13.10 -15.17
CA GLU A 462 -80.20 -12.47 -13.91
C GLU A 462 -80.95 -13.09 -12.73
N SER A 463 -82.29 -13.13 -12.77
CA SER A 463 -83.12 -13.65 -11.67
C SER A 463 -82.91 -15.13 -11.37
N ARG A 464 -82.62 -15.94 -12.40
CA ARG A 464 -82.31 -17.37 -12.24
C ARG A 464 -80.85 -17.64 -11.91
N LYS A 465 -80.03 -16.60 -11.73
CA LYS A 465 -78.58 -16.69 -11.45
C LYS A 465 -77.80 -17.53 -12.46
N LYS A 466 -78.26 -17.57 -13.71
CA LYS A 466 -77.60 -18.33 -14.79
C LYS A 466 -76.22 -17.77 -15.16
N PHE A 467 -75.91 -16.55 -14.73
CA PHE A 467 -74.58 -15.96 -14.86
C PHE A 467 -73.47 -16.75 -14.13
N LEU A 468 -73.83 -17.65 -13.20
CA LEU A 468 -72.88 -18.53 -12.50
C LEU A 468 -72.43 -19.74 -13.34
N GLU A 469 -73.06 -19.98 -14.50
CA GLU A 469 -72.66 -21.08 -15.40
C GLU A 469 -71.23 -20.85 -15.93
N LYS A 470 -70.43 -21.93 -15.92
CA LYS A 470 -69.05 -21.90 -16.43
C LYS A 470 -69.05 -21.80 -17.95
N ASP A 471 -67.98 -21.20 -18.49
CA ASP A 471 -67.75 -21.04 -19.94
C ASP A 471 -68.85 -20.30 -20.71
N LEU A 472 -69.56 -19.40 -20.01
CA LEU A 472 -70.57 -18.56 -20.62
C LEU A 472 -69.93 -17.49 -21.53
N THR A 473 -69.97 -17.73 -22.83
CA THR A 473 -69.55 -16.75 -23.84
C THR A 473 -70.74 -15.95 -24.36
N LEU A 474 -70.50 -14.73 -24.83
CA LEU A 474 -71.53 -13.88 -25.45
C LEU A 474 -72.28 -14.59 -26.58
N VAL A 475 -71.56 -15.42 -27.35
CA VAL A 475 -72.11 -16.20 -28.47
C VAL A 475 -73.09 -17.26 -27.96
N ASN A 476 -72.72 -18.02 -26.93
CA ASN A 476 -73.58 -19.07 -26.37
C ASN A 476 -74.80 -18.48 -25.64
N LEU A 477 -74.63 -17.34 -24.96
CA LEU A 477 -75.75 -16.66 -24.32
C LEU A 477 -76.75 -16.11 -25.35
N ALA A 478 -76.25 -15.51 -26.44
CA ALA A 478 -77.08 -15.03 -27.54
C ALA A 478 -77.89 -16.17 -28.18
N SER A 479 -77.27 -17.32 -28.42
CA SER A 479 -77.96 -18.51 -28.94
C SER A 479 -79.08 -18.98 -28.00
N THR A 480 -78.86 -18.93 -26.68
CA THR A 480 -79.89 -19.31 -25.68
C THR A 480 -81.08 -18.36 -25.69
N PHE A 481 -80.86 -17.08 -26.01
CA PHE A 481 -81.91 -16.06 -26.11
C PHE A 481 -82.57 -16.01 -27.50
N ASN A 482 -82.26 -16.97 -28.38
CA ASN A 482 -82.68 -16.99 -29.79
C ASN A 482 -82.32 -15.68 -30.53
N THR A 483 -81.12 -15.13 -30.28
CA THR A 483 -80.60 -13.93 -30.93
C THR A 483 -79.14 -14.10 -31.38
N ASN A 484 -78.54 -13.06 -31.96
CA ASN A 484 -77.12 -13.06 -32.34
C ASN A 484 -76.27 -12.24 -31.34
N ALA A 485 -74.97 -12.56 -31.27
CA ALA A 485 -74.02 -11.94 -30.34
C ALA A 485 -73.92 -10.41 -30.47
N ASN A 486 -74.09 -9.88 -31.69
CA ASN A 486 -74.06 -8.45 -31.96
C ASN A 486 -75.27 -7.75 -31.32
N TYR A 487 -76.47 -8.33 -31.48
CA TYR A 487 -77.70 -7.80 -30.92
C TYR A 487 -77.67 -7.84 -29.39
N LEU A 488 -77.25 -8.97 -28.82
CA LEU A 488 -77.12 -9.10 -27.36
C LEU A 488 -76.09 -8.12 -26.78
N SER A 489 -74.92 -7.98 -27.40
CA SER A 489 -73.90 -7.01 -26.97
C SER A 489 -74.40 -5.57 -27.03
N LYS A 490 -75.08 -5.20 -28.12
CA LYS A 490 -75.70 -3.87 -28.27
C LYS A 490 -76.76 -3.62 -27.21
N VAL A 491 -77.60 -4.61 -26.89
CA VAL A 491 -78.64 -4.49 -25.86
C VAL A 491 -78.03 -4.39 -24.46
N ILE A 492 -77.04 -5.23 -24.10
CA ILE A 492 -76.35 -5.13 -22.80
C ILE A 492 -75.65 -3.77 -22.67
N ASN A 493 -74.94 -3.33 -23.70
CA ASN A 493 -74.28 -2.02 -23.68
C ASN A 493 -75.32 -0.89 -23.52
N HIS A 494 -76.43 -0.95 -24.25
CA HIS A 494 -77.46 0.08 -24.19
C HIS A 494 -78.23 0.12 -22.86
N TYR A 495 -78.63 -1.04 -22.31
CA TYR A 495 -79.50 -1.12 -21.13
C TYR A 495 -78.78 -1.34 -19.80
N ARG A 496 -77.50 -1.75 -19.83
CA ARG A 496 -76.67 -1.97 -18.64
C ARG A 496 -75.41 -1.11 -18.62
N ASN A 497 -75.18 -0.30 -19.67
CA ASN A 497 -74.01 0.58 -19.84
C ASN A 497 -72.66 -0.12 -19.63
N LYS A 498 -72.56 -1.40 -20.01
CA LYS A 498 -71.40 -2.26 -19.78
C LYS A 498 -71.14 -3.14 -21.00
N ASN A 499 -69.87 -3.48 -21.25
CA ASN A 499 -69.57 -4.58 -22.17
C ASN A 499 -69.90 -5.93 -21.51
N TYR A 500 -70.11 -6.97 -22.31
CA TYR A 500 -70.52 -8.30 -21.83
C TYR A 500 -69.64 -8.84 -20.70
N ASN A 501 -68.31 -8.76 -20.82
CA ASN A 501 -67.39 -9.32 -19.83
C ASN A 501 -67.47 -8.57 -18.50
N THR A 502 -67.59 -7.24 -18.54
CA THR A 502 -67.72 -6.40 -17.34
C THR A 502 -69.07 -6.64 -16.67
N TYR A 503 -70.15 -6.64 -17.47
CA TYR A 503 -71.50 -6.96 -17.01
C TYR A 503 -71.57 -8.32 -16.32
N LEU A 504 -71.03 -9.37 -16.95
CA LEU A 504 -71.01 -10.72 -16.39
C LEU A 504 -70.17 -10.80 -15.11
N ASN A 505 -68.98 -10.20 -15.12
CA ASN A 505 -68.11 -10.21 -13.95
C ASN A 505 -68.72 -9.46 -12.77
N ASP A 506 -69.34 -8.30 -12.99
CA ASP A 506 -70.00 -7.53 -11.93
C ASP A 506 -71.12 -8.35 -11.29
N LEU A 507 -72.02 -8.94 -12.08
CA LEU A 507 -73.07 -9.82 -11.55
C LEU A 507 -72.51 -10.97 -10.69
N ARG A 508 -71.38 -11.56 -11.11
CA ARG A 508 -70.72 -12.64 -10.37
C ARG A 508 -70.07 -12.17 -9.09
N ILE A 509 -69.41 -11.00 -9.12
CA ILE A 509 -68.76 -10.43 -7.93
C ILE A 509 -69.82 -9.95 -6.93
N ASP A 510 -70.86 -9.26 -7.39
CA ASP A 510 -71.98 -8.82 -6.55
C ASP A 510 -72.64 -10.02 -5.87
N TYR A 511 -72.89 -11.11 -6.62
CA TYR A 511 -73.38 -12.36 -6.05
C TYR A 511 -72.45 -12.92 -4.98
N ILE A 512 -71.13 -12.95 -5.21
CA ILE A 512 -70.18 -13.48 -4.23
C ILE A 512 -70.06 -12.60 -3.00
N VAL A 513 -70.07 -11.27 -3.17
CA VAL A 513 -70.07 -10.33 -2.06
C VAL A 513 -71.31 -10.56 -1.19
N GLU A 514 -72.49 -10.65 -1.79
CA GLU A 514 -73.75 -10.94 -1.09
C GLU A 514 -73.78 -12.34 -0.47
N LEU A 515 -73.24 -13.35 -1.17
CA LEU A 515 -73.13 -14.71 -0.64
C LEU A 515 -72.23 -14.75 0.61
N LEU A 516 -71.11 -14.03 0.58
CA LEU A 516 -70.17 -13.96 1.70
C LEU A 516 -70.75 -13.16 2.88
N LYS A 517 -71.50 -12.08 2.62
CA LYS A 517 -72.23 -11.35 3.67
C LYS A 517 -73.31 -12.21 4.32
N SER A 518 -74.18 -12.80 3.52
CA SER A 518 -75.38 -13.52 3.99
C SER A 518 -75.10 -14.90 4.57
N GLN A 519 -74.06 -15.61 4.12
CA GLN A 519 -73.82 -17.01 4.49
C GLN A 519 -72.40 -17.26 4.99
N SER A 520 -72.24 -17.29 6.32
CA SER A 520 -70.93 -17.45 6.98
C SER A 520 -70.14 -18.69 6.55
N ARG A 521 -70.80 -19.78 6.13
CA ARG A 521 -70.12 -21.02 5.70
C ARG A 521 -69.17 -20.82 4.52
N TYR A 522 -69.50 -19.90 3.61
CA TYR A 522 -68.69 -19.62 2.41
C TYR A 522 -67.45 -18.78 2.73
N ARG A 523 -67.36 -18.17 3.92
CA ARG A 523 -66.20 -17.37 4.35
C ARG A 523 -64.95 -18.22 4.62
N ASN A 524 -65.13 -19.53 4.84
CA ASN A 524 -64.04 -20.49 5.01
C ASN A 524 -63.55 -21.09 3.69
N TYR A 525 -64.13 -20.69 2.56
CA TYR A 525 -63.74 -21.21 1.25
C TYR A 525 -62.42 -20.58 0.82
N THR A 526 -61.59 -21.38 0.14
CA THR A 526 -60.40 -20.85 -0.51
C THR A 526 -60.80 -19.90 -1.65
N ILE A 527 -59.92 -18.95 -2.01
CA ILE A 527 -60.15 -18.05 -3.15
C ILE A 527 -60.45 -18.83 -4.44
N LYS A 528 -59.86 -20.02 -4.60
CA LYS A 528 -60.15 -20.92 -5.71
C LYS A 528 -61.60 -21.43 -5.68
N ALA A 529 -62.05 -21.91 -4.51
CA ALA A 529 -63.42 -22.40 -4.35
C ALA A 529 -64.46 -21.29 -4.54
N LEU A 530 -64.17 -20.05 -4.11
CA LEU A 530 -65.05 -18.90 -4.37
C LEU A 530 -65.08 -18.51 -5.85
N ALA A 531 -63.93 -18.56 -6.54
CA ALA A 531 -63.88 -18.35 -7.98
C ALA A 531 -64.74 -19.39 -8.73
N ASP A 532 -64.66 -20.66 -8.31
CA ASP A 532 -65.49 -21.74 -8.85
C ASP A 532 -66.99 -21.51 -8.58
N GLU A 533 -67.36 -21.07 -7.37
CA GLU A 533 -68.75 -20.77 -6.98
C GLU A 533 -69.34 -19.60 -7.76
N ALA A 534 -68.53 -18.60 -8.13
CA ALA A 534 -68.95 -17.48 -8.97
C ALA A 534 -68.94 -17.79 -10.48
N GLY A 535 -68.48 -18.98 -10.90
CA GLY A 535 -68.38 -19.34 -12.32
C GLY A 535 -67.16 -18.78 -13.05
N PHE A 536 -66.10 -18.37 -12.36
CA PHE A 536 -64.82 -18.00 -12.97
C PHE A 536 -63.97 -19.22 -13.32
N SER A 537 -63.26 -19.16 -14.44
CA SER A 537 -62.37 -20.24 -14.91
C SER A 537 -61.04 -20.30 -14.16
N THR A 538 -60.56 -19.18 -13.59
CA THR A 538 -59.31 -19.13 -12.82
C THR A 538 -59.42 -18.23 -11.58
N PRO A 539 -58.76 -18.59 -10.47
CA PRO A 539 -58.71 -17.76 -9.25
C PRO A 539 -58.08 -16.39 -9.46
N GLN A 540 -57.14 -16.28 -10.40
CA GLN A 540 -56.45 -15.02 -10.73
C GLN A 540 -57.39 -14.05 -11.45
N HIS A 541 -58.21 -14.53 -12.39
CA HIS A 541 -59.22 -13.69 -13.04
C HIS A 541 -60.27 -13.26 -12.03
N PHE A 542 -60.76 -14.18 -11.18
CA PHE A 542 -61.65 -13.83 -10.07
C PHE A 542 -61.06 -12.74 -9.16
N SER A 543 -59.82 -12.92 -8.70
CA SER A 543 -59.20 -11.94 -7.78
C SER A 543 -58.99 -10.57 -8.42
N LYS A 544 -58.69 -10.51 -9.72
CA LYS A 544 -58.60 -9.25 -10.47
C LYS A 544 -59.97 -8.61 -10.70
N ALA A 545 -60.98 -9.39 -11.05
CA ALA A 545 -62.35 -8.91 -11.23
C ALA A 545 -62.92 -8.40 -9.90
N PHE A 546 -62.70 -9.14 -8.80
CA PHE A 546 -63.06 -8.76 -7.45
C PHE A 546 -62.38 -7.44 -7.05
N PHE A 547 -61.06 -7.29 -7.27
CA PHE A 547 -60.37 -6.02 -6.99
C PHE A 547 -60.83 -4.88 -7.91
N ALA A 548 -61.11 -5.13 -9.18
CA ALA A 548 -61.57 -4.11 -10.12
C ALA A 548 -62.98 -3.59 -9.76
N SER A 549 -63.85 -4.47 -9.28
CA SER A 549 -65.23 -4.15 -8.88
C SER A 549 -65.29 -3.54 -7.46
N THR A 550 -64.55 -4.11 -6.50
CA THR A 550 -64.67 -3.74 -5.07
C THR A 550 -63.52 -2.85 -4.56
N GLY A 551 -62.43 -2.74 -5.32
CA GLY A 551 -61.24 -1.97 -4.95
C GLY A 551 -60.37 -2.58 -3.84
N ILE A 552 -60.70 -3.77 -3.35
CA ILE A 552 -59.93 -4.57 -2.37
C ILE A 552 -59.80 -6.02 -2.84
N TYR A 553 -58.79 -6.74 -2.35
CA TYR A 553 -58.62 -8.15 -2.73
C TYR A 553 -59.59 -9.05 -1.95
N PRO A 554 -60.05 -10.17 -2.53
CA PRO A 554 -60.99 -11.07 -1.86
C PRO A 554 -60.42 -11.67 -0.58
N SER A 555 -59.09 -11.85 -0.49
CA SER A 555 -58.42 -12.29 0.75
C SER A 555 -58.50 -11.26 1.87
N TYR A 556 -58.42 -9.96 1.55
CA TYR A 556 -58.60 -8.88 2.54
C TYR A 556 -60.06 -8.83 3.00
N PHE A 557 -61.00 -8.87 2.05
CA PHE A 557 -62.43 -8.85 2.34
C PHE A 557 -62.87 -10.01 3.26
N LEU A 558 -62.41 -11.24 2.98
CA LEU A 558 -62.68 -12.40 3.84
C LEU A 558 -62.07 -12.27 5.24
N ASN A 559 -60.83 -11.78 5.33
CA ASN A 559 -60.17 -11.60 6.62
C ASN A 559 -60.88 -10.56 7.49
N GLU A 560 -61.33 -9.44 6.92
CA GLU A 560 -62.08 -8.42 7.67
C GLU A 560 -63.50 -8.92 8.04
N LEU A 561 -64.21 -9.61 7.13
CA LEU A 561 -65.50 -10.25 7.45
C LEU A 561 -65.42 -11.26 8.61
N ASN A 562 -64.29 -11.94 8.77
CA ASN A 562 -64.07 -12.90 9.86
C ASN A 562 -63.64 -12.22 11.17
N LYS A 563 -63.06 -11.01 11.11
CA LYS A 563 -62.69 -10.22 12.29
C LYS A 563 -63.87 -9.51 12.92
N ASP A 564 -64.74 -8.90 12.12
CA ASP A 564 -65.92 -8.16 12.60
C ASP A 564 -66.98 -9.06 13.27
N LEU A 565 -66.86 -10.40 13.18
CA LEU A 565 -67.69 -11.37 13.92
C LEU A 565 -67.10 -11.81 15.28
N ASN A 566 -65.81 -11.62 15.50
CA ASN A 566 -65.13 -11.98 16.76
C ASN A 566 -65.03 -10.80 17.74
N ASN A 567 -65.68 -9.67 17.42
CA ASN A 567 -65.78 -8.47 18.25
C ASN A 567 -67.23 -8.21 18.66
#